data_AF-A0A8J6H310-F1
#
_entry.id   AF-A0A8J6H310-F1
#
_cell.length_a   1.000
_cell.length_b   1.000
_cell.length_c   1.000
_cell.angle_alpha   90.00
_cell.angle_beta   90.00
_cell.angle_gamma   90.00
#
_symmetry.space_group_name_H-M   'P 1'
#
loop_
_entity.id
_entity.type
_entity.pdbx_description
1 polymer ?
#
loop_
_entity_poly.entity_id
_entity_poly.type
_entity_poly.pdbx_seq_one_letter_code
_entity_poly.pdbx_strand_id
1 'polypeptide(L)'
;MLLCASMEEVSLQVEPLDPPAGSAPGERVFEKGYEKGQPNKELKFKKKVFEKLQPDFKISEECIAQWKQTNIMTKLGSISCKSLKGGNIN
;
A
#
# COMPACT_ATOMS: atom_id res chain seq x y z
N MET A 1 -9.92 -5.98 -4.27
CA MET A 1 -8.92 -6.75 -3.48
C MET A 1 -8.55 -5.90 -2.28
N LEU A 2 -8.33 -6.50 -1.12
CA LEU A 2 -7.81 -5.81 0.05
C LEU A 2 -6.28 -5.83 -0.04
N LEU A 3 -5.62 -4.69 0.21
CA LEU A 3 -4.17 -4.66 0.30
C LEU A 3 -3.76 -5.00 1.72
N CYS A 4 -2.83 -5.95 1.86
CA CYS A 4 -2.35 -6.41 3.14
C CYS A 4 -0.83 -6.36 3.20
N ALA A 5 -0.30 -6.01 4.37
CA ALA A 5 1.08 -6.30 4.70
C ALA A 5 1.23 -7.81 4.94
N SER A 6 2.33 -8.38 4.48
CA SER A 6 2.66 -9.79 4.68
C SER A 6 4.14 -10.01 4.94
N MET A 7 4.47 -10.98 5.79
CA MET A 7 5.85 -11.34 6.09
C MET A 7 6.00 -12.85 6.30
N GLU A 8 7.09 -13.40 5.77
CA GLU A 8 7.42 -14.83 5.78
C GLU A 8 8.78 -15.07 6.44
N GLU A 9 8.98 -14.64 7.70
CA GLU A 9 10.21 -14.97 8.45
C GLU A 9 10.12 -16.34 9.14
N VAL A 10 9.06 -16.57 9.92
CA VAL A 10 8.89 -17.81 10.71
C VAL A 10 7.55 -18.49 10.40
N SER A 11 6.53 -17.69 10.13
CA SER A 11 5.19 -18.11 9.73
C SER A 11 4.60 -17.00 8.87
N LEU A 12 3.75 -17.33 7.90
CA LEU A 12 3.06 -16.32 7.08
C LEU A 12 2.17 -15.46 7.99
N GLN A 13 2.62 -14.23 8.26
CA GLN A 13 1.83 -13.23 8.95
C GLN A 13 1.21 -12.30 7.92
N VAL A 14 -0.06 -11.98 8.09
CA VAL A 14 -0.80 -11.09 7.21
C VAL A 14 -1.59 -10.10 8.06
N GLU A 15 -1.41 -8.82 7.78
CA GLU A 15 -2.15 -7.74 8.43
C GLU A 15 -2.79 -6.85 7.36
N PRO A 16 -4.07 -6.48 7.50
CA PRO A 16 -4.68 -5.51 6.62
C PRO A 16 -3.97 -4.16 6.77
N LEU A 17 -3.93 -3.38 5.69
CA LEU A 17 -3.49 -1.99 5.78
C LEU A 17 -4.59 -1.12 6.39
N ASP A 18 -4.20 -0.34 7.39
CA ASP A 18 -5.04 0.58 8.12
C ASP A 18 -4.92 1.99 7.54
N PRO A 19 -6.03 2.60 7.09
CA PRO A 19 -6.05 4.00 6.73
C PRO A 19 -5.94 4.89 7.98
N PRO A 20 -5.54 6.16 7.82
CA PRO A 20 -5.44 7.10 8.94
C PRO A 20 -6.81 7.32 9.61
N ALA A 21 -6.76 7.68 10.90
CA ALA A 21 -7.96 7.93 11.68
C ALA A 21 -8.81 9.04 11.05
N GLY A 22 -10.10 8.78 10.90
CA GLY A 22 -11.06 9.71 10.29
C GLY A 22 -11.23 9.55 8.78
N SER A 23 -10.55 8.59 8.15
CA SER A 23 -10.76 8.31 6.72
C SER A 23 -12.18 7.85 6.41
N ALA A 24 -12.72 8.40 5.32
CA ALA A 24 -14.07 8.10 4.87
C ALA A 24 -14.08 7.03 3.76
N PRO A 25 -15.14 6.21 3.65
CA PRO A 25 -15.32 5.30 2.52
C PRO A 25 -15.25 6.04 1.18
N GLY A 26 -14.45 5.52 0.25
CA GLY A 26 -14.22 6.15 -1.05
C GLY A 26 -13.12 7.22 -1.06
N GLU A 27 -12.46 7.47 0.07
CA GLU A 27 -11.30 8.34 0.09
C GLU A 27 -10.17 7.78 -0.78
N ARG A 28 -9.53 8.69 -1.52
CA ARG A 28 -8.49 8.31 -2.46
C ARG A 28 -7.17 8.07 -1.72
N VAL A 29 -6.66 6.86 -1.86
CA VAL A 29 -5.29 6.50 -1.50
C VAL A 29 -4.37 6.80 -2.67
N PHE A 30 -3.24 7.44 -2.40
CA PHE A 30 -2.24 7.79 -3.40
C PHE A 30 -0.84 7.77 -2.77
N GLU A 31 0.17 7.71 -3.61
CA GLU A 31 1.56 7.90 -3.19
C GLU A 31 1.89 9.39 -3.14
N LYS A 32 2.63 9.82 -2.12
CA LYS A 32 3.10 11.21 -2.00
C LYS A 32 3.84 11.66 -3.28
N GLY A 33 3.35 12.72 -3.92
CA GLY A 33 3.90 13.21 -5.20
C GLY A 33 3.18 12.71 -6.46
N TYR A 34 2.33 11.68 -6.36
CA TYR A 34 1.50 11.16 -7.47
C TYR A 34 0.01 11.47 -7.32
N GLU A 35 -0.34 12.47 -6.50
CA GLU A 35 -1.73 12.86 -6.18
C GLU A 35 -2.57 13.20 -7.42
N LYS A 36 -1.90 13.82 -8.41
CA LYS A 36 -2.52 14.29 -9.67
C LYS A 36 -2.61 13.22 -10.76
N GLY A 37 -2.01 12.05 -10.56
CA GLY A 37 -2.10 10.95 -11.53
C GLY A 37 -3.55 10.52 -11.73
N GLN A 38 -3.93 10.06 -12.92
CA GLN A 38 -5.24 9.44 -13.12
C GLN A 38 -5.11 7.92 -13.11
N PRO A 39 -5.90 7.19 -12.29
CA PRO A 39 -5.93 5.74 -12.37
C PRO A 39 -6.51 5.31 -13.72
N ASN A 40 -6.00 4.21 -14.25
CA ASN A 40 -6.57 3.60 -15.44
C ASN A 40 -8.02 3.18 -15.16
N LYS A 41 -8.93 3.36 -16.12
CA LYS A 41 -10.33 2.90 -16.00
C LYS A 41 -10.44 1.41 -15.68
N GLU A 42 -9.51 0.62 -16.24
CA GLU A 42 -9.40 -0.81 -15.97
C GLU A 42 -7.92 -1.21 -16.04
N LEU A 43 -7.48 -2.01 -15.07
CA LEU A 43 -6.15 -2.62 -15.10
C LEU A 43 -6.17 -3.82 -16.04
N LYS A 44 -5.70 -3.62 -17.29
CA LYS A 44 -5.61 -4.71 -18.26
C LYS A 44 -4.64 -5.79 -17.78
N PHE A 45 -5.13 -7.03 -17.63
CA PHE A 45 -4.33 -8.19 -17.25
C PHE A 45 -3.07 -8.35 -18.10
N LYS A 46 -3.16 -8.13 -19.43
CA LYS A 46 -2.01 -8.18 -20.36
C LYS A 46 -0.87 -7.22 -20.00
N LYS A 47 -1.15 -6.10 -19.32
CA LYS A 47 -0.12 -5.11 -18.95
C LYS A 47 0.56 -5.43 -17.63
N LYS A 48 -0.01 -6.33 -16.81
CA LYS A 48 0.53 -6.76 -15.51
C LYS A 48 1.01 -5.58 -14.66
N VAL A 49 0.25 -4.48 -14.68
CA VAL A 49 0.69 -3.20 -14.07
C VAL A 49 0.92 -3.38 -12.58
N PHE A 50 -0.02 -4.02 -11.88
CA PHE A 50 0.12 -4.29 -10.44
C PHE A 50 1.31 -5.20 -10.15
N GLU A 51 1.50 -6.29 -10.90
CA GLU A 51 2.64 -7.21 -10.73
C GLU A 51 4.00 -6.54 -10.97
N LYS A 52 4.04 -5.47 -11.78
CA LYS A 52 5.26 -4.67 -11.97
C LYS A 52 5.52 -3.67 -10.85
N LEU A 53 4.47 -3.24 -10.16
CA LEU A 53 4.56 -2.29 -9.03
C LEU A 53 4.77 -3.03 -7.70
N GLN A 54 4.26 -4.26 -7.58
CA GLN A 54 4.30 -5.07 -6.37
C GLN A 54 5.70 -5.25 -5.77
N PRO A 55 6.77 -5.52 -6.56
CA PRO A 55 8.12 -5.67 -6.03
C PRO A 55 8.67 -4.39 -5.37
N ASP A 56 8.13 -3.23 -5.74
CA ASP A 56 8.52 -1.93 -5.19
C ASP A 56 7.67 -1.54 -3.96
N PHE A 57 6.61 -2.29 -3.64
CA PHE A 57 5.80 -2.05 -2.45
C PHE A 57 6.43 -2.73 -1.23
N LYS A 58 6.63 -1.94 -0.17
CA LYS A 58 7.21 -2.43 1.07
C LYS A 58 6.63 -1.68 2.27
N ILE A 59 6.59 -2.33 3.42
CA ILE A 59 6.34 -1.67 4.70
C ILE A 59 7.65 -1.16 5.27
N SER A 60 7.67 0.11 5.68
CA SER A 60 8.82 0.72 6.38
C SER A 60 8.99 0.20 7.81
N GLU A 61 10.09 0.57 8.44
CA GLU A 61 10.36 0.27 9.86
C GLU A 61 9.39 0.96 10.84
N GLU A 62 8.65 1.95 10.35
CA GLU A 62 7.60 2.67 11.09
C GLU A 62 6.20 2.08 10.84
N CYS A 63 6.12 0.88 10.25
CA CYS A 63 4.87 0.24 9.84
C CYS A 63 4.08 1.05 8.79
N ILE A 64 4.72 1.98 8.06
CA ILE A 64 4.07 2.77 7.00
C ILE A 64 4.21 2.06 5.66
N ALA A 65 3.11 1.96 4.92
CA ALA A 65 3.09 1.41 3.57
C ALA A 65 3.78 2.37 2.58
N GLN A 66 4.73 1.85 1.80
CA GLN A 66 5.53 2.63 0.87
C GLN A 66 5.61 1.96 -0.50
N TRP A 67 5.74 2.79 -1.54
CA TRP A 67 6.16 2.38 -2.88
C TRP A 67 7.42 3.14 -3.25
N LYS A 68 8.50 2.44 -3.62
CA LYS A 68 9.80 3.07 -3.94
C LYS A 68 10.28 4.06 -2.88
N GLN A 69 10.14 3.70 -1.60
CA GLN A 69 10.46 4.54 -0.43
C GLN A 69 9.60 5.80 -0.26
N THR A 70 8.51 5.92 -1.03
CA THR A 70 7.54 6.99 -0.90
C THR A 70 6.30 6.51 -0.15
N ASN A 71 5.84 7.30 0.82
CA ASN A 71 4.66 6.94 1.62
C ASN A 71 3.38 6.91 0.78
N ILE A 72 2.62 5.84 0.96
CA ILE A 72 1.25 5.72 0.53
C ILE A 72 0.38 6.38 1.59
N MET A 73 -0.49 7.29 1.18
CA MET A 73 -1.26 8.14 2.07
C MET A 73 -2.63 8.49 1.49
N THR A 74 -3.49 9.00 2.35
CA THR A 74 -4.71 9.70 1.98
C THR A 74 -4.55 11.20 2.22
N LYS A 75 -5.64 11.97 2.13
CA LYS A 75 -5.60 13.39 2.47
C LYS A 75 -5.38 13.63 3.96
N LEU A 76 -5.70 12.64 4.80
CA LEU A 76 -5.63 12.74 6.25
C LEU A 76 -4.29 12.25 6.82
N GLY A 77 -3.56 11.40 6.10
CA GLY A 77 -2.29 10.86 6.60
C GLY A 77 -1.83 9.59 5.89
N SER A 78 -0.71 9.05 6.36
CA SER A 78 -0.10 7.83 5.80
C SER A 78 -0.93 6.57 6.12
N ILE A 79 -0.89 5.61 5.20
CA ILE A 79 -1.42 4.26 5.42
C ILE A 79 -0.39 3.45 6.21
N SER A 80 -0.83 2.73 7.22
CA SER A 80 0.04 1.90 8.07
C SER A 80 -0.45 0.46 8.19
N CYS A 81 0.34 -0.41 8.79
CA CYS A 81 -0.10 -1.69 9.32
C CYS A 81 0.15 -1.75 10.82
N LYS A 82 -0.32 -2.83 11.47
CA LYS A 82 -0.27 -2.94 12.92
C LYS A 82 1.15 -3.22 13.45
N SER A 83 1.89 -4.14 12.84
CA SER A 83 3.20 -4.58 13.35
C SER A 83 4.20 -5.09 12.30
N LEU A 84 3.77 -5.38 11.06
CA LEU A 84 4.62 -5.98 10.02
C LEU A 84 5.63 -5.02 9.37
N LYS A 85 6.67 -4.65 10.11
CA LYS A 85 7.80 -3.85 9.63
C LYS A 85 8.63 -4.62 8.61
N GLY A 86 9.02 -3.96 7.52
CA GLY A 86 9.85 -4.58 6.49
C GLY A 86 9.14 -5.60 5.59
N GLY A 87 7.84 -5.85 5.82
CA GLY A 87 7.03 -6.79 5.04
C GLY A 87 6.70 -6.31 3.62
N ASN A 88 6.15 -7.22 2.83
CA ASN A 88 5.67 -6.95 1.47
C ASN A 88 4.19 -6.55 1.48
N ILE A 89 3.73 -5.85 0.43
CA ILE A 89 2.30 -5.55 0.25
C ILE A 89 1.73 -6.42 -0.87
N ASN A 90 0.69 -7.18 -0.54
CA ASN A 90 0.01 -8.12 -1.44
C ASN A 90 -1.48 -7.78 -1.59
#